data_AF-A0AAV9WX06-F1
#
_entry.id   AF-A0AAV9WX06-F1
#
_cell.length_a   1.000
_cell.length_b   1.000
_cell.length_c   1.000
_cell.angle_alpha   90.00
_cell.angle_beta   90.00
_cell.angle_gamma   90.00
#
_symmetry.space_group_name_H-M   'P 1'
#
loop_
_entity.id
_entity.type
_entity.pdbx_description
1 polymer ?
#
loop_
_entity_poly.entity_id
_entity_poly.type
_entity_poly.pdbx_seq_one_letter_code
_entity_poly.pdbx_strand_id
1 'polypeptide(L)'
;MAPPTVPPPPKEITAITLTRWLSDCQQDLADWEADEAPKTLTENRKIRIIGKAIPDTDATRDLYNWYDRNSDVLTAGTLPEFLDQLKQEALGKNWGLNLLRELYTDTQGGATVKEYLNKRDKLCSIVASAGFGVPAVTAFAEKCHYLFQADPGIVDAILEKELNNDIGRLVETNKKLVAKWLIKYESSRTGASPPPYPSSSSKSEPSDIDPGPSVPIPARIDSVIYLVSPCTKSSNGVRFDDFSSMSEGKSGTVKQVTVWSRGDAIDTYSVDRATPTSSSQPRPPTGGAEKPGILTFNLGLKDYIDTFQYYYGNGAMRRVGFVTSKGIQYTLGNAGDGKWDRVYKAPSGWAIVGFHGYFYPSTTSIYHMGCIFGKAP
;
A
#
# COMPACT_ATOMS: atom_id res chain seq x y z
N MET A 1 -5.15 43.29 -22.50
CA MET A 1 -5.62 41.91 -22.25
C MET A 1 -5.67 41.68 -20.75
N ALA A 2 -6.69 40.97 -20.28
CA ALA A 2 -6.83 40.67 -18.86
C ALA A 2 -5.71 39.70 -18.41
N PRO A 3 -5.21 39.80 -17.16
CA PRO A 3 -4.29 38.81 -16.63
C PRO A 3 -4.95 37.42 -16.59
N PRO A 4 -4.17 36.33 -16.71
CA PRO A 4 -4.71 34.98 -16.52
C PRO A 4 -5.33 34.86 -15.12
N THR A 5 -6.51 34.27 -15.08
CA THR A 5 -7.28 34.02 -13.85
C THR A 5 -7.46 32.53 -13.70
N VAL A 6 -7.29 32.02 -12.48
CA VAL A 6 -7.60 30.64 -12.12
C VAL A 6 -8.77 30.62 -11.13
N PRO A 7 -9.57 29.54 -11.07
CA PRO A 7 -10.71 29.46 -10.16
C PRO A 7 -10.26 29.48 -8.69
N PRO A 8 -11.13 29.91 -7.76
CA PRO A 8 -10.86 29.74 -6.33
C PRO A 8 -10.91 28.26 -5.92
N PRO A 9 -10.25 27.88 -4.81
CA PRO A 9 -10.36 26.55 -4.26
C PRO A 9 -11.81 26.23 -3.84
N PRO A 10 -12.18 24.94 -3.81
CA PRO A 10 -13.47 24.50 -3.33
C PRO A 10 -13.65 24.82 -1.83
N LYS A 11 -14.91 25.02 -1.40
CA LYS A 11 -15.24 25.34 0.01
C LYS A 11 -14.74 24.28 0.99
N GLU A 12 -14.80 23.01 0.60
CA GLU A 12 -14.28 21.89 1.37
C GLU A 12 -12.95 21.44 0.76
N ILE A 13 -11.88 21.56 1.55
CA ILE A 13 -10.53 21.19 1.14
C ILE A 13 -10.27 19.75 1.58
N THR A 14 -10.30 18.84 0.61
CA THR A 14 -9.87 17.45 0.75
C THR A 14 -8.69 17.19 -0.17
N ALA A 15 -8.00 16.06 -0.01
CA ALA A 15 -6.87 15.72 -0.87
C ALA A 15 -7.24 15.68 -2.36
N ILE A 16 -8.42 15.16 -2.67
CA ILE A 16 -8.98 15.12 -4.02
C ILE A 16 -9.31 16.51 -4.51
N THR A 17 -10.10 17.27 -3.74
CA THR A 17 -10.64 18.56 -4.21
C THR A 17 -9.52 19.58 -4.39
N LEU A 18 -8.52 19.57 -3.50
CA LEU A 18 -7.32 20.41 -3.62
C LEU A 18 -6.44 20.00 -4.80
N THR A 19 -6.12 18.72 -4.95
CA THR A 19 -5.24 18.28 -6.05
C THR A 19 -5.90 18.51 -7.40
N ARG A 20 -7.22 18.31 -7.50
CA ARG A 20 -7.98 18.63 -8.71
C ARG A 20 -7.94 20.13 -9.02
N TRP A 21 -8.24 20.98 -8.03
CA TRP A 21 -8.17 22.42 -8.21
C TRP A 21 -6.78 22.89 -8.68
N LEU A 22 -5.71 22.32 -8.12
CA LEU A 22 -4.34 22.64 -8.56
C LEU A 22 -4.02 22.16 -9.97
N SER A 23 -4.61 21.04 -10.39
CA SER A 23 -4.51 20.56 -11.78
C SER A 23 -5.26 21.50 -12.73
N ASP A 24 -6.46 21.93 -12.35
CA ASP A 24 -7.28 22.85 -13.15
C ASP A 24 -6.55 24.21 -13.28
N CYS A 25 -5.96 24.73 -12.20
CA CYS A 25 -5.13 25.94 -12.25
C CYS A 25 -3.96 25.82 -13.23
N GLN A 26 -3.26 24.69 -13.25
CA GLN A 26 -2.13 24.47 -14.17
C GLN A 26 -2.60 24.39 -15.62
N GLN A 27 -3.74 23.74 -15.87
CA GLN A 27 -4.35 23.66 -17.19
C GLN A 27 -4.74 25.05 -17.71
N ASP A 28 -5.45 25.85 -16.90
CA ASP A 28 -5.87 27.21 -17.27
C ASP A 28 -4.66 28.11 -17.61
N LEU A 29 -3.56 27.97 -16.85
CA LEU A 29 -2.33 28.70 -17.14
C LEU A 29 -1.67 28.23 -18.44
N ALA A 30 -1.67 26.93 -18.72
CA ALA A 30 -1.11 26.37 -19.95
C ALA A 30 -1.92 26.75 -21.19
N ASP A 31 -3.25 26.72 -21.10
CA ASP A 31 -4.16 27.12 -22.17
C ASP A 31 -3.99 28.62 -22.47
N TRP A 32 -3.88 29.46 -21.44
CA TRP A 32 -3.57 30.89 -21.61
C TRP A 32 -2.22 31.13 -22.31
N GLU A 33 -1.16 30.37 -21.95
CA GLU A 33 0.15 30.47 -22.61
C GLU A 33 0.09 30.05 -24.09
N ALA A 34 -0.75 29.06 -24.42
CA ALA A 34 -0.95 28.62 -25.80
C ALA A 34 -1.67 29.69 -26.65
N ASP A 35 -2.68 30.35 -26.09
CA ASP A 35 -3.45 31.40 -26.76
C ASP A 35 -2.67 32.72 -26.93
N GLU A 36 -1.73 32.99 -26.03
CA GLU A 36 -0.95 34.24 -25.97
C GLU A 36 0.48 34.11 -26.52
N ALA A 37 0.75 33.06 -27.29
CA ALA A 37 2.07 32.82 -27.88
C ALA A 37 2.60 34.09 -28.59
N PRO A 38 3.83 34.55 -28.26
CA PRO A 38 4.92 33.82 -27.59
C PRO A 38 5.08 34.08 -26.07
N LYS A 39 4.11 34.66 -25.37
CA LYS A 39 4.27 34.99 -23.94
C LYS A 39 4.24 33.73 -23.08
N THR A 40 5.36 33.44 -22.42
CA THR A 40 5.43 32.41 -21.37
C THR A 40 5.41 33.08 -20.00
N LEU A 41 4.66 32.50 -19.05
CA LEU A 41 4.64 32.95 -17.67
C LEU A 41 5.86 32.39 -16.95
N THR A 42 6.54 33.24 -16.19
CA THR A 42 7.59 32.77 -15.27
C THR A 42 6.98 31.94 -14.15
N GLU A 43 7.74 31.00 -13.59
CA GLU A 43 7.35 30.19 -12.42
C GLU A 43 6.83 31.07 -11.28
N ASN A 44 7.58 32.11 -10.92
CA ASN A 44 7.20 33.07 -9.87
C ASN A 44 5.85 33.73 -10.17
N ARG A 45 5.53 33.98 -11.45
CA ARG A 45 4.24 34.54 -11.85
C ARG A 45 3.12 33.51 -11.73
N LYS A 46 3.34 32.24 -12.11
CA LYS A 46 2.39 31.14 -11.94
C LYS A 46 2.04 30.94 -10.47
N ILE A 47 3.05 30.89 -9.59
CA ILE A 47 2.88 30.80 -8.13
C ILE A 47 2.05 31.97 -7.60
N ARG A 48 2.34 33.21 -8.02
CA ARG A 48 1.58 34.40 -7.60
C ARG A 48 0.11 34.34 -8.02
N ILE A 49 -0.19 33.82 -9.20
CA ILE A 49 -1.57 33.70 -9.70
C ILE A 49 -2.33 32.68 -8.86
N ILE A 50 -1.76 31.49 -8.66
CA ILE A 50 -2.39 30.41 -7.89
C ILE A 50 -2.59 30.82 -6.43
N GLY A 51 -1.57 31.37 -5.78
CA GLY A 51 -1.67 31.78 -4.39
C GLY A 51 -2.68 32.92 -4.16
N LYS A 52 -2.82 33.84 -5.12
CA LYS A 52 -3.86 34.90 -5.06
C LYS A 52 -5.28 34.40 -5.32
N ALA A 53 -5.45 33.20 -5.87
CA ALA A 53 -6.77 32.60 -6.05
C ALA A 53 -7.35 32.01 -4.76
N ILE A 54 -6.54 31.88 -3.70
CA ILE A 54 -7.00 31.48 -2.37
C ILE A 54 -7.71 32.68 -1.74
N PRO A 55 -9.03 32.62 -1.50
CA PRO A 55 -9.76 33.76 -0.94
C PRO A 55 -9.55 33.84 0.57
N ASP A 56 -9.69 35.04 1.16
CA ASP A 56 -9.80 35.20 2.62
C ASP A 56 -11.25 34.96 3.04
N THR A 57 -11.59 33.69 3.29
CA THR A 57 -12.88 33.26 3.85
C THR A 57 -12.64 32.44 5.09
N ASP A 58 -13.64 32.28 5.94
CA ASP A 58 -13.48 31.48 7.18
C ASP A 58 -12.97 30.06 6.92
N ALA A 59 -13.30 29.44 5.77
CA ALA A 59 -12.84 28.10 5.41
C ALA A 59 -11.39 28.03 4.90
N THR A 60 -10.85 29.14 4.38
CA THR A 60 -9.55 29.20 3.69
C THR A 60 -8.56 30.15 4.37
N ARG A 61 -8.96 30.82 5.45
CA ARG A 61 -8.20 31.90 6.10
C ARG A 61 -6.82 31.47 6.55
N ASP A 62 -6.69 30.28 7.12
CA ASP A 62 -5.38 29.77 7.57
C ASP A 62 -4.41 29.60 6.39
N LEU A 63 -4.90 29.03 5.28
CA LEU A 63 -4.12 28.84 4.06
C LEU A 63 -3.79 30.18 3.37
N TYR A 64 -4.75 31.12 3.36
CA TYR A 64 -4.54 32.49 2.87
C TYR A 64 -3.45 33.20 3.68
N ASN A 65 -3.56 33.21 5.01
CA ASN A 65 -2.59 33.84 5.92
C ASN A 65 -1.22 33.17 5.84
N TRP A 66 -1.17 31.86 5.61
CA TRP A 66 0.09 31.15 5.34
C TRP A 66 0.73 31.63 4.04
N TYR A 67 -0.03 31.69 2.95
CA TYR A 67 0.50 32.12 1.66
C TYR A 67 0.97 33.59 1.72
N ASP A 68 0.16 34.49 2.30
CA ASP A 68 0.49 35.91 2.41
C ASP A 68 1.82 36.14 3.15
N ARG A 69 1.98 35.51 4.32
CA ARG A 69 3.21 35.60 5.15
C ARG A 69 4.45 35.00 4.49
N ASN A 70 4.29 34.00 3.63
CA ASN A 70 5.41 33.27 3.03
C ASN A 70 5.61 33.58 1.54
N SER A 71 4.83 34.49 0.97
CA SER A 71 4.75 34.71 -0.48
C SER A 71 6.09 35.03 -1.15
N ASP A 72 6.96 35.80 -0.49
CA ASP A 72 8.30 36.11 -1.00
C ASP A 72 9.20 34.87 -1.09
N VAL A 73 9.15 34.00 -0.08
CA VAL A 73 9.91 32.75 -0.04
C VAL A 73 9.34 31.74 -1.04
N LEU A 74 8.01 31.59 -1.06
CA LEU A 74 7.32 30.65 -1.96
C LEU A 74 7.54 31.02 -3.43
N THR A 75 7.51 32.31 -3.77
CA THR A 75 7.71 32.76 -5.16
C THR A 75 9.15 32.74 -5.62
N ALA A 76 10.12 32.50 -4.73
CA ALA A 76 11.51 32.27 -5.10
C ALA A 76 11.82 30.80 -5.46
N GLY A 77 10.93 29.87 -5.09
CA GLY A 77 11.05 28.44 -5.41
C GLY A 77 10.47 28.06 -6.77
N THR A 78 10.37 26.76 -7.02
CA THR A 78 9.74 26.21 -8.23
C THR A 78 8.24 25.98 -8.03
N LEU A 79 7.46 25.97 -9.11
CA LEU A 79 6.03 25.67 -9.05
C LEU A 79 5.75 24.30 -8.39
N PRO A 80 6.46 23.20 -8.72
CA PRO A 80 6.24 21.91 -8.05
C PRO A 80 6.47 21.95 -6.53
N GLU A 81 7.50 22.66 -6.06
CA GLU A 81 7.77 22.81 -4.62
C GLU A 81 6.67 23.63 -3.93
N PHE A 82 6.21 24.71 -4.55
CA PHE A 82 5.09 25.49 -4.05
C PHE A 82 3.81 24.65 -3.95
N LEU A 83 3.48 23.89 -4.99
CA LEU A 83 2.29 23.02 -5.01
C LEU A 83 2.35 21.95 -3.92
N ASP A 84 3.53 21.37 -3.65
CA ASP A 84 3.71 20.41 -2.58
C ASP A 84 3.56 21.06 -1.20
N GLN A 85 4.20 22.22 -0.96
CA GLN A 85 4.06 22.96 0.29
C GLN A 85 2.61 23.40 0.55
N LEU A 86 1.89 23.84 -0.49
CA LEU A 86 0.48 24.19 -0.40
C LEU A 86 -0.37 22.99 0.02
N LYS A 87 -0.11 21.79 -0.53
CA LYS A 87 -0.78 20.55 -0.10
C LYS A 87 -0.44 20.19 1.34
N GLN A 88 0.84 20.29 1.72
CA GLN A 88 1.27 20.02 3.10
C GLN A 88 0.63 20.95 4.11
N GLU A 89 0.50 22.24 3.80
CA GLU A 89 -0.15 23.20 4.69
C GLU A 89 -1.66 22.94 4.77
N ALA A 90 -2.32 22.77 3.62
CA ALA A 90 -3.77 22.62 3.56
C ALA A 90 -4.27 21.29 4.15
N LEU A 91 -3.49 20.21 4.04
CA LEU A 91 -3.94 18.84 4.35
C LEU A 91 -3.06 18.14 5.40
N GLY A 92 -2.01 18.79 5.87
CA GLY A 92 -1.03 18.26 6.80
C GLY A 92 0.03 17.35 6.16
N LYS A 93 1.07 17.01 6.92
CA LYS A 93 2.23 16.23 6.46
C LYS A 93 1.90 14.81 5.94
N ASN A 94 0.74 14.28 6.28
CA ASN A 94 0.31 12.93 5.88
C ASN A 94 -0.66 12.94 4.69
N TRP A 95 -0.83 14.08 4.00
CA TRP A 95 -1.82 14.21 2.94
C TRP A 95 -1.68 13.17 1.82
N GLY A 96 -0.45 12.87 1.41
CA GLY A 96 -0.19 11.86 0.37
C GLY A 96 -0.62 10.45 0.81
N LEU A 97 -0.41 10.11 2.08
CA LEU A 97 -0.87 8.84 2.65
C LEU A 97 -2.39 8.81 2.78
N ASN A 98 -3.03 9.94 3.12
CA ASN A 98 -4.49 10.02 3.16
C ASN A 98 -5.11 9.89 1.76
N LEU A 99 -4.50 10.48 0.73
CA LEU A 99 -4.92 10.33 -0.66
C LEU A 99 -4.80 8.87 -1.14
N LEU A 100 -3.68 8.21 -0.82
CA LEU A 100 -3.51 6.79 -1.11
C LEU A 100 -4.52 5.95 -0.33
N ARG A 101 -4.74 6.23 0.96
CA ARG A 101 -5.76 5.55 1.75
C ARG A 101 -7.12 5.64 1.06
N GLU A 102 -7.53 6.83 0.65
CA GLU A 102 -8.80 7.03 -0.05
C GLU A 102 -8.87 6.20 -1.34
N LEU A 103 -7.80 6.17 -2.15
CA LEU A 103 -7.72 5.27 -3.30
C LEU A 103 -7.88 3.80 -2.87
N TYR A 104 -7.22 3.34 -1.82
CA TYR A 104 -7.23 1.90 -1.47
C TYR A 104 -8.47 1.46 -0.69
N THR A 105 -9.17 2.36 0.00
CA THR A 105 -10.37 2.06 0.79
C THR A 105 -11.67 2.31 0.03
N ASP A 106 -11.62 2.95 -1.14
CA ASP A 106 -12.81 3.19 -1.96
C ASP A 106 -13.34 1.90 -2.57
N THR A 107 -14.49 1.45 -2.09
CA THR A 107 -15.21 0.26 -2.57
C THR A 107 -16.36 0.62 -3.48
N GLN A 108 -16.74 -0.30 -4.38
CA GLN A 108 -17.90 -0.13 -5.24
C GLN A 108 -19.16 0.11 -4.40
N GLY A 109 -19.27 -0.60 -3.26
CA GLY A 109 -20.33 -0.39 -2.27
C GLY A 109 -21.71 -0.42 -2.92
N GLY A 110 -22.45 0.69 -2.80
CA GLY A 110 -23.78 0.93 -3.39
C GLY A 110 -23.78 1.28 -4.90
N ALA A 111 -22.66 1.76 -5.43
CA ALA A 111 -22.59 2.42 -6.74
C ALA A 111 -22.71 1.45 -7.92
N THR A 112 -23.14 1.98 -9.07
CA THR A 112 -23.02 1.26 -10.35
C THR A 112 -21.55 1.05 -10.70
N VAL A 113 -21.26 0.02 -11.49
CA VAL A 113 -19.89 -0.24 -11.99
C VAL A 113 -19.36 0.99 -12.72
N LYS A 114 -20.19 1.69 -13.49
CA LYS A 114 -19.79 2.89 -14.24
C LYS A 114 -19.38 4.04 -13.31
N GLU A 115 -20.14 4.29 -12.25
CA GLU A 115 -19.80 5.31 -11.25
C GLU A 115 -18.51 4.97 -10.51
N TYR A 116 -18.39 3.71 -10.09
CA TYR A 116 -17.19 3.18 -9.44
C TYR A 116 -15.94 3.33 -10.32
N LEU A 117 -16.00 2.91 -11.58
CA LEU A 117 -14.88 3.04 -12.53
C LEU A 117 -14.50 4.50 -12.77
N ASN A 118 -15.49 5.40 -12.93
CA ASN A 118 -15.24 6.83 -13.11
C ASN A 118 -14.57 7.45 -11.87
N LYS A 119 -15.04 7.09 -10.67
CA LYS A 119 -14.42 7.53 -9.42
C LYS A 119 -12.99 7.02 -9.29
N ARG A 120 -12.77 5.74 -9.59
CA ARG A 120 -11.44 5.10 -9.61
C ARG A 120 -10.47 5.76 -10.58
N ASP A 121 -10.88 6.00 -11.82
CA ASP A 121 -10.02 6.67 -12.81
C ASP A 121 -9.65 8.09 -12.37
N LYS A 122 -10.60 8.83 -11.76
CA LYS A 122 -10.32 10.14 -11.18
C LYS A 122 -9.30 10.05 -10.05
N LEU A 123 -9.46 9.11 -9.12
CA LEU A 123 -8.52 8.89 -8.01
C LEU A 123 -7.13 8.50 -8.51
N CYS A 124 -7.03 7.57 -9.46
CA CYS A 124 -5.75 7.17 -10.05
C CYS A 124 -5.06 8.35 -10.76
N SER A 125 -5.83 9.16 -11.51
CA SER A 125 -5.30 10.36 -12.18
C SER A 125 -4.78 11.39 -11.16
N ILE A 126 -5.53 11.62 -10.08
CA ILE A 126 -5.13 12.51 -8.99
C ILE A 126 -3.88 12.02 -8.27
N VAL A 127 -3.77 10.71 -8.02
CA VAL A 127 -2.58 10.09 -7.41
C VAL A 127 -1.38 10.21 -8.35
N ALA A 128 -1.57 10.00 -9.65
CA ALA A 128 -0.51 10.16 -10.64
C ALA A 128 -0.01 11.61 -10.76
N SER A 129 -0.90 12.59 -10.58
CA SER A 129 -0.57 14.03 -10.59
C SER A 129 -0.18 14.59 -9.21
N ALA A 130 -0.20 13.76 -8.16
CA ALA A 130 0.04 14.20 -6.79
C ALA A 130 1.48 14.71 -6.57
N GLY A 131 2.47 14.20 -7.32
CA GLY A 131 3.86 14.66 -7.26
C GLY A 131 4.73 13.84 -6.29
N PHE A 132 5.68 14.52 -5.63
CA PHE A 132 6.75 13.91 -4.85
C PHE A 132 6.24 12.90 -3.79
N GLY A 133 6.88 11.74 -3.72
CA GLY A 133 6.64 10.73 -2.68
C GLY A 133 5.43 9.83 -2.87
N VAL A 134 4.58 10.08 -3.88
CA VAL A 134 3.46 9.20 -4.23
C VAL A 134 3.88 8.28 -5.40
N PRO A 135 3.90 6.94 -5.23
CA PRO A 135 4.26 6.04 -6.31
C PRO A 135 3.30 6.17 -7.49
N ALA A 136 3.85 6.25 -8.72
CA ALA A 136 3.03 6.22 -9.92
C ALA A 136 2.23 4.91 -9.97
N VAL A 137 0.92 5.02 -10.23
CA VAL A 137 0.07 3.86 -10.44
C VAL A 137 0.41 3.28 -11.82
N THR A 138 1.05 2.11 -11.85
CA THR A 138 1.39 1.45 -13.11
C THR A 138 0.13 0.94 -13.81
N ALA A 139 0.17 0.77 -15.13
CA ALA A 139 -0.95 0.20 -15.89
C ALA A 139 -1.42 -1.17 -15.35
N PHE A 140 -0.50 -1.94 -14.75
CA PHE A 140 -0.85 -3.19 -14.07
C PHE A 140 -1.59 -2.93 -12.74
N ALA A 141 -1.09 -2.00 -11.93
CA ALA A 141 -1.76 -1.62 -10.68
C ALA A 141 -3.16 -1.06 -10.95
N GLU A 142 -3.36 -0.24 -11.98
CA GLU A 142 -4.67 0.33 -12.34
C GLU A 142 -5.73 -0.75 -12.59
N LYS A 143 -5.40 -1.79 -13.37
CA LYS A 143 -6.35 -2.88 -13.63
C LYS A 143 -6.63 -3.73 -12.39
N CYS A 144 -5.63 -3.91 -11.51
CA CYS A 144 -5.83 -4.57 -10.23
C CYS A 144 -6.75 -3.74 -9.34
N HIS A 145 -6.59 -2.41 -9.30
CA HIS A 145 -7.45 -1.52 -8.50
C HIS A 145 -8.92 -1.57 -8.91
N TYR A 146 -9.22 -1.79 -10.19
CA TYR A 146 -10.60 -2.02 -10.63
C TYR A 146 -11.19 -3.27 -9.98
N LEU A 147 -10.43 -4.35 -9.85
CA LEU A 147 -10.91 -5.63 -9.33
C LEU A 147 -10.94 -5.67 -7.80
N PHE A 148 -9.91 -5.17 -7.11
CA PHE A 148 -9.72 -5.34 -5.66
C PHE A 148 -10.88 -4.85 -4.80
N GLN A 149 -11.57 -3.80 -5.25
CA GLN A 149 -12.63 -3.15 -4.48
C GLN A 149 -13.97 -3.12 -5.24
N ALA A 150 -14.09 -3.91 -6.31
CA ALA A 150 -15.37 -4.19 -6.95
C ALA A 150 -16.23 -5.12 -6.07
N ASP A 151 -17.53 -5.23 -6.36
CA ASP A 151 -18.39 -6.15 -5.64
C ASP A 151 -17.89 -7.61 -5.77
N PRO A 152 -17.80 -8.38 -4.67
CA PRO A 152 -17.26 -9.74 -4.68
C PRO A 152 -17.93 -10.66 -5.69
N GLY A 153 -19.25 -10.58 -5.87
CA GLY A 153 -19.97 -11.42 -6.82
C GLY A 153 -19.66 -11.11 -8.29
N ILE A 154 -19.33 -9.84 -8.59
CA ILE A 154 -18.84 -9.45 -9.92
C ILE A 154 -17.44 -10.01 -10.11
N VAL A 155 -16.56 -9.90 -9.11
CA VAL A 155 -15.18 -10.38 -9.16
C VAL A 155 -15.14 -11.91 -9.36
N ASP A 156 -15.94 -12.65 -8.59
CA ASP A 156 -16.04 -14.10 -8.69
C ASP A 156 -16.50 -14.53 -10.09
N ALA A 157 -17.50 -13.85 -10.66
CA ALA A 157 -17.97 -14.13 -12.01
C ALA A 157 -16.90 -13.87 -13.08
N ILE A 158 -16.04 -12.86 -12.89
CA ILE A 158 -14.91 -12.59 -13.80
C ILE A 158 -13.83 -13.65 -13.67
N LEU A 159 -13.47 -14.02 -12.43
CA LEU A 159 -12.46 -15.05 -12.15
C LEU A 159 -12.87 -16.39 -12.76
N GLU A 160 -14.14 -16.77 -12.60
CA GLU A 160 -14.68 -18.02 -13.13
C GLU A 160 -14.82 -17.97 -14.67
N LYS A 161 -15.48 -16.95 -15.23
CA LYS A 161 -15.95 -16.98 -16.62
C LYS A 161 -15.00 -16.36 -17.63
N GLU A 162 -14.22 -15.35 -17.23
CA GLU A 162 -13.31 -14.64 -18.14
C GLU A 162 -11.89 -15.14 -17.98
N LEU A 163 -11.44 -15.30 -16.73
CA LEU A 163 -10.09 -15.73 -16.42
C LEU A 163 -9.96 -17.26 -16.36
N ASN A 164 -11.05 -18.01 -16.20
CA ASN A 164 -11.01 -19.48 -16.01
C ASN A 164 -10.01 -19.89 -14.91
N ASN A 165 -9.94 -19.08 -13.84
CA ASN A 165 -8.95 -19.16 -12.76
C ASN A 165 -7.47 -19.06 -13.21
N ASP A 166 -7.19 -18.66 -14.45
CA ASP A 166 -5.85 -18.37 -14.95
C ASP A 166 -5.49 -16.89 -14.72
N ILE A 167 -4.79 -16.63 -13.62
CA ILE A 167 -4.27 -15.31 -13.25
C ILE A 167 -3.27 -14.78 -14.31
N GLY A 168 -2.62 -15.67 -15.08
CA GLY A 168 -1.73 -15.28 -16.18
C GLY A 168 -2.44 -14.42 -17.23
N ARG A 169 -3.70 -14.73 -17.55
CA ARG A 169 -4.53 -13.94 -18.48
C ARG A 169 -4.82 -12.54 -17.96
N LEU A 170 -4.87 -12.34 -16.64
CA LEU A 170 -5.02 -11.00 -16.06
C LEU A 170 -3.78 -10.14 -16.34
N VAL A 171 -2.57 -10.72 -16.36
CA VAL A 171 -1.32 -10.01 -16.63
C VAL A 171 -1.28 -9.44 -18.05
N GLU A 172 -1.80 -10.18 -19.02
CA GLU A 172 -1.84 -9.78 -20.43
C GLU A 172 -3.01 -8.84 -20.76
N THR A 173 -4.02 -8.81 -19.89
CA THR A 173 -5.22 -8.00 -20.08
C THR A 173 -4.96 -6.51 -19.89
N ASN A 174 -5.58 -5.67 -20.73
CA ASN A 174 -5.57 -4.21 -20.58
C ASN A 174 -6.75 -3.70 -19.73
N LYS A 175 -6.60 -2.49 -19.18
CA LYS A 175 -7.60 -1.84 -18.33
C LYS A 175 -9.00 -1.75 -18.95
N LYS A 176 -9.10 -1.46 -20.25
CA LYS A 176 -10.38 -1.32 -20.96
C LYS A 176 -11.15 -2.64 -21.01
N LEU A 177 -10.45 -3.77 -21.13
CA LEU A 177 -11.08 -5.08 -21.12
C LEU A 177 -11.59 -5.45 -19.72
N VAL A 178 -10.81 -5.17 -18.66
CA VAL A 178 -11.27 -5.34 -17.27
C VAL A 178 -12.53 -4.52 -16.99
N ALA A 179 -12.58 -3.27 -17.43
CA ALA A 179 -13.79 -2.44 -17.31
C ALA A 179 -14.99 -3.06 -18.04
N LYS A 180 -14.80 -3.61 -19.25
CA LYS A 180 -15.86 -4.31 -19.98
C LYS A 180 -16.37 -5.54 -19.22
N TRP A 181 -15.48 -6.31 -18.60
CA TRP A 181 -15.85 -7.46 -17.78
C TRP A 181 -16.67 -7.06 -16.56
N LEU A 182 -16.22 -6.04 -15.82
CA LEU A 182 -16.97 -5.52 -14.66
C LEU A 182 -18.39 -5.10 -15.06
N ILE A 183 -18.55 -4.39 -16.18
CA ILE A 183 -19.88 -3.98 -16.68
C ILE A 183 -20.71 -5.21 -17.09
N LYS A 184 -20.10 -6.18 -17.78
CA LYS A 184 -20.77 -7.40 -18.24
C LYS A 184 -21.36 -8.21 -17.07
N TYR A 185 -20.66 -8.24 -15.93
CA TYR A 185 -21.06 -9.04 -14.76
C TYR A 185 -21.72 -8.22 -13.65
N GLU A 186 -22.13 -6.97 -13.91
CA GLU A 186 -22.81 -6.12 -12.92
C GLU A 186 -24.07 -6.78 -12.33
N SER A 187 -24.75 -7.66 -13.07
CA SER A 187 -25.90 -8.44 -12.60
C SER A 187 -25.55 -9.53 -11.56
N SER A 188 -24.27 -9.87 -11.39
CA SER A 188 -23.79 -10.88 -10.43
C SER A 188 -23.50 -10.29 -9.05
N ARG A 189 -23.87 -9.02 -8.83
CA ARG A 189 -23.62 -8.28 -7.59
C ARG A 189 -24.28 -8.96 -6.38
N THR A 190 -23.52 -9.03 -5.29
CA THR A 190 -23.91 -9.69 -4.03
C THR A 190 -24.36 -8.71 -2.94
N GLY A 191 -23.93 -7.45 -3.02
CA GLY A 191 -24.40 -6.37 -2.14
C GLY A 191 -25.86 -5.96 -2.41
N ALA A 192 -26.54 -5.49 -1.36
CA ALA A 192 -27.90 -4.96 -1.48
C ALA A 192 -27.97 -3.88 -2.57
N SER A 193 -28.92 -4.00 -3.51
CA SER A 193 -29.22 -2.94 -4.47
C SER A 193 -29.40 -1.62 -3.72
N PRO A 194 -28.82 -0.51 -4.20
CA PRO A 194 -29.13 0.79 -3.64
C PRO A 194 -30.66 0.95 -3.64
N PRO A 195 -31.25 1.41 -2.52
CA PRO A 195 -32.69 1.60 -2.47
C PRO A 195 -33.11 2.46 -3.67
N PRO A 196 -34.23 2.13 -4.34
CA PRO A 196 -34.70 2.93 -5.47
C PRO A 196 -34.81 4.38 -5.00
N TYR A 197 -34.11 5.28 -5.71
CA TYR A 197 -34.14 6.70 -5.43
C TYR A 197 -35.60 7.15 -5.24
N PRO A 198 -35.99 7.69 -4.07
CA PRO A 198 -37.28 8.31 -3.96
C PRO A 198 -37.30 9.50 -4.93
N SER A 199 -38.21 9.45 -5.89
CA SER A 199 -38.51 10.55 -6.79
C SER A 199 -38.61 11.85 -5.99
N SER A 200 -37.74 12.80 -6.31
CA SER A 200 -37.68 14.13 -5.74
C SER A 200 -39.07 14.80 -5.74
N SER A 201 -39.75 14.79 -4.58
CA SER A 201 -40.83 15.71 -4.26
C SER A 201 -40.36 16.69 -3.19
N SER A 202 -40.02 17.89 -3.65
CA SER A 202 -40.14 19.21 -3.01
C SER A 202 -40.29 19.32 -1.47
N LYS A 203 -39.39 20.15 -0.90
CA LYS A 203 -39.59 21.12 0.20
C LYS A 203 -40.03 20.59 1.58
N SER A 204 -39.11 20.63 2.54
CA SER A 204 -39.15 21.56 3.70
C SER A 204 -37.90 21.42 4.57
N GLU A 205 -37.42 22.55 5.06
CA GLU A 205 -36.33 22.77 6.05
C GLU A 205 -37.01 23.28 7.35
N PRO A 206 -36.31 23.42 8.48
CA PRO A 206 -35.69 22.38 9.33
C PRO A 206 -36.33 22.33 10.73
N SER A 207 -36.21 21.19 11.43
CA SER A 207 -36.55 21.09 12.85
C SER A 207 -35.42 20.43 13.64
N ASP A 208 -35.11 21.05 14.77
CA ASP A 208 -34.15 20.69 15.80
C ASP A 208 -34.07 19.18 16.11
N ILE A 209 -32.85 18.62 16.06
CA ILE A 209 -32.54 17.33 16.69
C ILE A 209 -31.23 17.42 17.50
N ASP A 210 -31.46 17.43 18.80
CA ASP A 210 -30.68 16.96 19.95
C ASP A 210 -29.42 16.11 19.64
N PRO A 211 -28.23 16.43 20.18
CA PRO A 211 -27.04 15.60 20.03
C PRO A 211 -27.15 14.35 20.92
N GLY A 212 -27.61 13.25 20.32
CA GLY A 212 -27.58 11.93 20.93
C GLY A 212 -26.16 11.45 21.28
N PRO A 213 -26.03 10.44 22.17
CA PRO A 213 -24.78 10.11 22.84
C PRO A 213 -23.71 9.63 21.86
N SER A 214 -22.50 10.18 22.05
CA SER A 214 -21.27 9.80 21.36
C SER A 214 -21.08 8.28 21.32
N VAL A 215 -21.11 7.72 20.12
CA VAL A 215 -20.66 6.35 19.84
C VAL A 215 -19.17 6.26 20.17
N PRO A 216 -18.71 5.28 20.97
CA PRO A 216 -17.30 5.12 21.25
C PRO A 216 -16.56 4.76 19.97
N ILE A 217 -15.54 5.55 19.63
CA ILE A 217 -14.55 5.28 18.59
C ILE A 217 -13.87 3.94 18.93
N PRO A 218 -13.97 2.87 18.12
CA PRO A 218 -13.23 1.65 18.38
C PRO A 218 -11.74 1.87 18.10
N ALA A 219 -10.95 1.62 19.15
CA ALA A 219 -9.55 1.19 19.24
C ALA A 219 -8.54 1.58 18.12
N ARG A 220 -7.45 2.20 18.58
CA ARG A 220 -6.13 2.35 17.94
C ARG A 220 -5.71 1.16 17.08
N ILE A 221 -5.24 1.44 15.87
CA ILE A 221 -4.54 0.48 15.00
C ILE A 221 -3.09 0.34 15.50
N ASP A 222 -2.74 -0.82 16.05
CA ASP A 222 -1.45 -1.12 16.69
C ASP A 222 -0.76 -2.33 16.01
N SER A 223 -0.41 -2.24 14.72
CA SER A 223 0.62 -3.11 14.12
C SER A 223 1.01 -2.65 12.71
N VAL A 224 2.28 -2.28 12.52
CA VAL A 224 2.91 -2.03 11.21
C VAL A 224 3.84 -3.22 10.93
N ILE A 225 3.89 -3.70 9.69
CA ILE A 225 4.75 -4.82 9.28
C ILE A 225 5.77 -4.35 8.24
N TYR A 226 7.04 -4.73 8.43
CA TYR A 226 8.15 -4.39 7.54
C TYR A 226 8.65 -5.65 6.83
N LEU A 227 8.90 -5.59 5.53
CA LEU A 227 9.37 -6.71 4.72
C LEU A 227 10.70 -6.34 4.05
N VAL A 228 11.74 -7.16 4.24
CA VAL A 228 13.03 -6.97 3.55
C VAL A 228 13.27 -8.16 2.62
N SER A 229 13.49 -7.90 1.33
CA SER A 229 13.79 -8.91 0.31
C SER A 229 15.15 -8.63 -0.35
N PRO A 230 16.01 -9.65 -0.56
CA PRO A 230 17.28 -9.51 -1.24
C PRO A 230 17.21 -9.70 -2.77
N CYS A 231 16.03 -9.81 -3.37
CA CYS A 231 15.89 -9.86 -4.84
C CYS A 231 16.55 -8.60 -5.43
N THR A 232 17.56 -8.79 -6.28
CA THR A 232 18.59 -7.81 -6.67
C THR A 232 18.11 -6.60 -7.51
N LYS A 233 16.82 -6.25 -7.42
CA LYS A 233 16.27 -4.98 -7.90
C LYS A 233 15.43 -4.21 -6.86
N SER A 234 15.34 -4.66 -5.60
CA SER A 234 14.65 -3.88 -4.54
C SER A 234 15.58 -3.63 -3.36
N SER A 235 16.31 -2.52 -3.41
CA SER A 235 17.05 -1.99 -2.24
C SER A 235 16.16 -1.27 -1.23
N ASN A 236 14.83 -1.32 -1.37
CA ASN A 236 13.90 -0.67 -0.44
C ASN A 236 12.95 -1.73 0.12
N GLY A 237 13.00 -1.96 1.44
CA GLY A 237 11.98 -2.74 2.12
C GLY A 237 10.60 -2.12 1.85
N VAL A 238 9.64 -2.97 1.47
CA VAL A 238 8.28 -2.52 1.21
C VAL A 238 7.53 -2.56 2.55
N ARG A 239 7.00 -1.42 2.96
CA ARG A 239 6.13 -1.28 4.14
C ARG A 239 4.71 -1.67 3.71
N PHE A 240 4.08 -2.56 4.45
CA PHE A 240 2.68 -2.95 4.21
C PHE A 240 1.84 -2.42 5.37
N ASP A 241 0.79 -1.67 5.05
CA ASP A 241 -0.09 -1.04 6.04
C ASP A 241 -1.39 -1.84 6.31
N ASP A 242 -1.61 -3.00 5.68
CA ASP A 242 -2.79 -3.84 5.96
C ASP A 242 -2.51 -5.36 5.84
N PHE A 243 -3.14 -6.12 6.74
CA PHE A 243 -2.96 -7.55 7.02
C PHE A 243 -4.31 -8.25 7.22
N SER A 244 -5.35 -7.81 6.50
CA SER A 244 -6.77 -8.21 6.64
C SER A 244 -7.10 -9.71 6.47
N SER A 245 -6.09 -10.60 6.47
CA SER A 245 -6.27 -12.06 6.61
C SER A 245 -5.66 -12.67 7.89
N MET A 246 -4.97 -11.93 8.76
CA MET A 246 -4.63 -12.43 10.10
C MET A 246 -5.73 -12.05 11.08
N SER A 247 -6.64 -13.00 11.30
CA SER A 247 -7.69 -12.97 12.33
C SER A 247 -7.22 -12.28 13.62
N GLU A 248 -8.03 -11.35 14.08
CA GLU A 248 -7.87 -10.59 15.32
C GLU A 248 -7.44 -11.47 16.51
N GLY A 249 -6.40 -11.01 17.20
CA GLY A 249 -6.01 -11.52 18.51
C GLY A 249 -4.59 -12.09 18.56
N LYS A 250 -3.65 -11.24 19.00
CA LYS A 250 -2.21 -11.50 19.26
C LYS A 250 -1.37 -11.42 17.99
N SER A 251 -0.48 -10.43 17.92
CA SER A 251 0.71 -10.49 17.06
C SER A 251 1.36 -11.85 17.30
N GLY A 252 1.25 -12.76 16.33
CA GLY A 252 1.78 -14.11 16.45
C GLY A 252 3.29 -14.03 16.50
N THR A 253 3.88 -14.00 17.69
CA THR A 253 5.32 -14.24 17.84
C THR A 253 5.61 -15.61 17.25
N VAL A 254 6.63 -15.70 16.40
CA VAL A 254 7.13 -16.99 15.90
C VAL A 254 7.39 -17.87 17.10
N LYS A 255 6.64 -18.96 17.27
CA LYS A 255 6.87 -19.87 18.40
C LYS A 255 7.86 -20.94 18.04
N GLN A 256 7.84 -21.36 16.79
CA GLN A 256 8.64 -22.45 16.29
C GLN A 256 9.09 -22.15 14.87
N VAL A 257 10.34 -22.47 14.59
CA VAL A 257 10.86 -22.57 13.23
C VAL A 257 11.46 -23.96 13.07
N THR A 258 11.11 -24.59 11.96
CA THR A 258 11.67 -25.86 11.55
C THR A 258 12.43 -25.65 10.25
N VAL A 259 13.69 -26.05 10.23
CA VAL A 259 14.54 -26.01 9.05
C VAL A 259 14.98 -27.44 8.74
N TRP A 260 14.82 -27.84 7.48
CA TRP A 260 15.21 -29.14 6.98
C TRP A 260 16.33 -28.99 5.96
N SER A 261 17.41 -29.75 6.14
CA SER A 261 18.54 -29.79 5.21
C SER A 261 18.83 -31.21 4.73
N ARG A 262 19.23 -31.34 3.47
CA ARG A 262 19.76 -32.56 2.86
C ARG A 262 21.19 -32.28 2.41
N GLY A 263 22.15 -32.96 3.04
CA GLY A 263 23.57 -32.62 2.91
C GLY A 263 23.84 -31.21 3.38
N ASP A 264 24.58 -30.45 2.55
CA ASP A 264 24.88 -29.05 2.83
C ASP A 264 23.75 -28.09 2.42
N ALA A 265 22.70 -28.53 1.70
CA ALA A 265 21.63 -27.66 1.21
C ALA A 265 20.40 -27.66 2.12
N ILE A 266 19.77 -26.49 2.26
CA ILE A 266 18.49 -26.34 2.97
C ILE A 266 17.35 -26.51 1.98
N ASP A 267 16.52 -27.49 2.27
CA ASP A 267 15.46 -27.96 1.40
C ASP A 267 14.10 -27.35 1.81
N THR A 268 13.73 -27.41 3.10
CA THR A 268 12.45 -26.83 3.54
C THR A 268 12.57 -25.97 4.79
N TYR A 269 11.64 -25.01 4.90
CA TYR A 269 11.56 -24.07 6.01
C TYR A 269 10.08 -23.87 6.38
N SER A 270 9.74 -24.03 7.65
CA SER A 270 8.38 -23.79 8.16
C SER A 270 8.39 -22.97 9.43
N VAL A 271 7.38 -22.12 9.59
CA VAL A 271 7.20 -21.23 10.75
C VAL A 271 5.81 -21.45 11.30
N ASP A 272 5.70 -21.77 12.59
CA ASP A 272 4.41 -21.91 13.26
C ASP A 272 4.11 -20.68 14.13
N ARG A 273 2.86 -20.19 14.01
CA ARG A 273 2.32 -19.01 14.70
C ARG A 273 1.20 -19.36 15.70
N ALA A 274 0.70 -20.60 15.77
CA ALA A 274 -0.44 -20.99 16.62
C ALA A 274 -0.17 -22.19 17.56
N THR A 275 -1.08 -22.43 18.51
CA THR A 275 -1.01 -23.38 19.65
C THR A 275 -0.51 -24.79 19.27
N PRO A 276 0.29 -25.47 20.12
CA PRO A 276 0.84 -26.78 19.82
C PRO A 276 -0.25 -27.85 19.88
N THR A 277 -1.05 -27.98 18.83
CA THR A 277 -2.00 -29.08 18.67
C THR A 277 -1.96 -29.56 17.23
N SER A 278 -1.58 -30.82 17.10
CA SER A 278 -1.44 -31.67 15.89
C SER A 278 -0.42 -31.19 14.85
N SER A 279 0.82 -31.66 15.06
CA SER A 279 1.88 -31.67 14.06
C SER A 279 1.49 -32.48 12.81
N SER A 280 1.23 -31.81 11.70
CA SER A 280 1.67 -32.36 10.42
C SER A 280 3.13 -31.98 10.26
N GLN A 281 4.03 -32.83 10.80
CA GLN A 281 5.44 -32.68 10.46
C GLN A 281 5.58 -32.70 8.94
N PRO A 282 6.36 -31.80 8.33
CA PRO A 282 6.69 -31.90 6.92
C PRO A 282 7.23 -33.31 6.67
N ARG A 283 6.52 -34.10 5.85
CA ARG A 283 6.92 -35.47 5.54
C ARG A 283 8.29 -35.39 4.85
N PRO A 284 9.34 -36.02 5.40
CA PRO A 284 10.65 -35.97 4.77
C PRO A 284 10.53 -36.54 3.35
N PRO A 285 11.10 -35.89 2.32
CA PRO A 285 11.11 -36.47 0.99
C PRO A 285 11.92 -37.76 1.03
N THR A 286 11.24 -38.86 0.71
CA THR A 286 11.80 -40.21 0.63
C THR A 286 12.80 -40.29 -0.51
N GLY A 287 14.08 -40.39 -0.19
CA GLY A 287 15.13 -40.80 -1.13
C GLY A 287 16.44 -40.02 -1.01
N GLY A 288 17.50 -40.64 -0.49
CA GLY A 288 18.88 -40.14 -0.54
C GLY A 288 19.65 -40.33 0.78
N ALA A 289 20.87 -40.88 0.71
CA ALA A 289 21.66 -41.42 1.81
C ALA A 289 22.38 -40.40 2.73
N GLU A 290 22.03 -39.11 2.66
CA GLU A 290 22.57 -38.10 3.58
C GLU A 290 21.57 -37.90 4.72
N LYS A 291 22.02 -38.06 5.97
CA LYS A 291 21.16 -37.90 7.15
C LYS A 291 20.62 -36.46 7.15
N PRO A 292 19.30 -36.26 7.01
CA PRO A 292 18.76 -34.92 7.02
C PRO A 292 19.00 -34.25 8.37
N GLY A 293 19.45 -33.01 8.34
CA GLY A 293 19.46 -32.15 9.52
C GLY A 293 18.05 -31.59 9.74
N ILE A 294 17.50 -31.77 10.94
CA ILE A 294 16.28 -31.05 11.36
C ILE A 294 16.69 -30.14 12.51
N LEU A 295 16.54 -28.83 12.34
CA LEU A 295 16.56 -27.88 13.44
C LEU A 295 15.14 -27.43 13.72
N THR A 296 14.62 -27.88 14.85
CA THR A 296 13.35 -27.41 15.41
C THR A 296 13.65 -26.75 16.73
N PHE A 297 13.24 -25.50 16.91
CA PHE A 297 13.43 -24.80 18.17
C PHE A 297 12.18 -24.01 18.53
N ASN A 298 11.92 -23.94 19.83
CA ASN A 298 10.79 -23.22 20.40
C ASN A 298 11.31 -21.96 21.09
N LEU A 299 10.70 -20.81 20.81
CA LEU A 299 11.00 -19.58 21.55
C LEU A 299 10.34 -19.62 22.93
N GLY A 300 11.08 -19.19 23.95
CA GLY A 300 10.54 -19.05 25.30
C GLY A 300 9.51 -17.92 25.41
N LEU A 301 8.80 -17.85 26.54
CA LEU A 301 7.84 -16.75 26.79
C LEU A 301 8.55 -15.39 26.63
N LYS A 302 7.97 -14.50 25.82
CA LYS A 302 8.50 -13.16 25.45
C LYS A 302 9.86 -13.16 24.75
N ASP A 303 10.37 -14.32 24.33
CA ASP A 303 11.56 -14.40 23.48
C ASP A 303 11.14 -14.21 22.02
N TYR A 304 11.97 -13.54 21.25
CA TYR A 304 11.69 -13.27 19.84
C TYR A 304 12.97 -13.28 19.03
N ILE A 305 12.88 -13.44 17.71
CA ILE A 305 14.05 -13.42 16.83
C ILE A 305 14.45 -11.96 16.59
N ASP A 306 15.67 -11.60 17.01
CA ASP A 306 16.24 -10.27 16.83
C ASP A 306 17.08 -10.19 15.55
N THR A 307 17.89 -11.22 15.31
CA THR A 307 18.75 -11.30 14.14
C THR A 307 18.51 -12.61 13.39
N PHE A 308 18.43 -12.54 12.06
CA PHE A 308 18.42 -13.70 11.18
C PHE A 308 19.55 -13.57 10.15
N GLN A 309 20.24 -14.66 9.85
CA GLN A 309 21.35 -14.65 8.91
C GLN A 309 21.36 -15.93 8.08
N TYR A 310 21.84 -15.83 6.84
CA TYR A 310 21.98 -17.00 5.99
C TYR A 310 23.18 -16.89 5.06
N TYR A 311 23.68 -18.05 4.64
CA TYR A 311 24.73 -18.20 3.63
C TYR A 311 24.23 -19.07 2.48
N TYR A 312 24.63 -18.68 1.28
CA TYR A 312 24.22 -19.17 -0.01
C TYR A 312 25.45 -19.71 -0.74
N GLY A 313 25.37 -20.98 -1.14
CA GLY A 313 26.48 -21.65 -1.81
C GLY A 313 25.94 -22.63 -2.84
N ASN A 314 26.61 -22.70 -4.00
CA ASN A 314 26.25 -23.61 -5.09
C ASN A 314 24.76 -23.52 -5.48
N GLY A 315 24.23 -22.31 -5.58
CA GLY A 315 22.87 -22.07 -6.07
C GLY A 315 21.76 -22.48 -5.09
N ALA A 316 22.05 -22.66 -3.81
CA ALA A 316 21.05 -22.90 -2.77
C ALA A 316 21.50 -22.31 -1.43
N MET A 317 20.56 -22.08 -0.52
CA MET A 317 20.89 -21.74 0.85
C MET A 317 21.56 -22.94 1.54
N ARG A 318 22.74 -22.72 2.13
CA ARG A 318 23.57 -23.77 2.73
C ARG A 318 23.67 -23.68 4.25
N ARG A 319 23.44 -22.49 4.80
CA ARG A 319 23.45 -22.25 6.25
C ARG A 319 22.44 -21.19 6.61
N VAL A 320 21.79 -21.37 7.76
CA VAL A 320 20.97 -20.37 8.42
C VAL A 320 21.39 -20.22 9.87
N GLY A 321 21.19 -19.04 10.42
CA GLY A 321 21.34 -18.78 11.84
C GLY A 321 20.40 -17.69 12.31
N PHE A 322 20.15 -17.68 13.60
CA PHE A 322 19.33 -16.64 14.22
C PHE A 322 19.81 -16.39 15.65
N VAL A 323 19.58 -15.17 16.12
CA VAL A 323 19.85 -14.72 17.48
C VAL A 323 18.54 -14.23 18.07
N THR A 324 18.19 -14.72 19.25
CA THR A 324 16.98 -14.30 19.95
C THR A 324 17.20 -13.02 20.74
N SER A 325 16.14 -12.38 21.23
CA SER A 325 16.20 -11.17 22.07
C SER A 325 16.92 -11.41 23.40
N LYS A 326 17.08 -12.67 23.79
CA LYS A 326 17.89 -13.10 24.95
C LYS A 326 19.36 -13.41 24.60
N GLY A 327 19.78 -13.16 23.36
CA GLY A 327 21.15 -13.41 22.90
C GLY A 327 21.46 -14.87 22.62
N ILE A 328 20.46 -15.75 22.56
CA ILE A 328 20.68 -17.17 22.25
C ILE A 328 20.88 -17.31 20.74
N GLN A 329 22.02 -17.89 20.36
CA GLN A 329 22.37 -18.10 18.95
C GLN A 329 22.15 -19.55 18.53
N TYR A 330 21.59 -19.71 17.35
CA TYR A 330 21.38 -21.00 16.71
C TYR A 330 21.91 -20.97 15.29
N THR A 331 22.32 -22.12 14.78
CA THR A 331 22.86 -22.26 13.42
C THR A 331 22.61 -23.68 12.91
N LEU A 332 22.19 -23.78 11.65
CA LEU A 332 22.09 -25.05 10.92
C LEU A 332 22.78 -24.90 9.57
N GLY A 333 23.45 -25.97 9.13
CA GLY A 333 24.13 -26.04 7.84
C GLY A 333 25.59 -25.60 7.89
N ASN A 334 26.25 -25.63 6.74
CA ASN A 334 27.68 -25.39 6.62
C ASN A 334 27.94 -24.13 5.79
N ALA A 335 28.75 -23.20 6.30
CA ALA A 335 29.09 -21.98 5.56
C ALA A 335 30.27 -22.15 4.60
N GLY A 336 30.96 -23.30 4.62
CA GLY A 336 32.23 -23.46 3.90
C GLY A 336 33.34 -22.59 4.50
N ASP A 337 33.27 -21.26 4.30
CA ASP A 337 34.25 -20.26 4.73
C ASP A 337 33.89 -19.54 6.05
N GLY A 338 32.73 -19.86 6.64
CA GLY A 338 32.25 -19.29 7.89
C GLY A 338 31.53 -17.95 7.78
N LYS A 339 31.45 -17.33 6.60
CA LYS A 339 30.81 -16.03 6.38
C LYS A 339 29.29 -16.15 6.19
N TRP A 340 28.60 -15.04 6.40
CA TRP A 340 27.17 -14.89 6.14
C TRP A 340 26.99 -13.96 4.94
N ASP A 341 26.16 -14.37 3.98
CA ASP A 341 25.87 -13.53 2.82
C ASP A 341 24.86 -12.43 3.15
N ARG A 342 23.92 -12.75 4.05
CA ARG A 342 22.90 -11.81 4.52
C ARG A 342 22.72 -11.91 6.02
N VAL A 343 22.54 -10.74 6.62
CA VAL A 343 22.20 -10.57 8.03
C VAL A 343 21.07 -9.54 8.10
N TYR A 344 19.95 -9.94 8.68
CA TYR A 344 18.78 -9.12 8.95
C TYR A 344 18.71 -8.89 10.44
N LYS A 345 18.67 -7.62 10.85
CA LYS A 345 18.50 -7.22 12.24
C LYS A 345 17.19 -6.46 12.39
N ALA A 346 16.39 -6.85 13.38
CA ALA A 346 15.17 -6.13 13.70
C ALA A 346 15.52 -4.71 14.18
N PRO A 347 14.80 -3.66 13.71
CA PRO A 347 14.93 -2.33 14.28
C PRO A 347 14.60 -2.31 15.78
N SER A 348 15.10 -1.29 16.49
CA SER A 348 14.78 -1.12 17.91
C SER A 348 13.27 -1.06 18.15
N GLY A 349 12.77 -1.91 19.06
CA GLY A 349 11.33 -2.04 19.35
C GLY A 349 10.56 -2.99 18.42
N TRP A 350 11.26 -3.70 17.53
CA TRP A 350 10.69 -4.64 16.57
C TRP A 350 11.28 -6.04 16.75
N ALA A 351 10.59 -7.03 16.19
CA ALA A 351 10.96 -8.43 16.18
C ALA A 351 10.77 -9.02 14.77
N ILE A 352 11.55 -10.04 14.42
CA ILE A 352 11.27 -10.86 13.24
C ILE A 352 10.11 -11.80 13.58
N VAL A 353 8.96 -11.55 12.95
CA VAL A 353 7.68 -12.27 13.18
C VAL A 353 7.36 -13.27 12.07
N GLY A 354 8.19 -13.34 11.03
CA GLY A 354 8.05 -14.31 9.96
C GLY A 354 9.11 -14.21 8.89
N PHE A 355 8.96 -15.03 7.87
CA PHE A 355 9.86 -15.13 6.75
C PHE A 355 9.06 -15.27 5.46
N HIS A 356 9.64 -14.83 4.36
CA HIS A 356 9.12 -15.08 3.02
C HIS A 356 10.28 -15.56 2.15
N GLY A 357 10.00 -16.36 1.12
CA GLY A 357 11.05 -16.90 0.27
C GLY A 357 10.54 -17.40 -1.06
N TYR A 358 11.47 -17.59 -1.99
CA TYR A 358 11.22 -18.14 -3.31
C TYR A 358 11.86 -19.53 -3.43
N PHE A 359 11.06 -20.50 -3.86
CA PHE A 359 11.50 -21.86 -4.15
C PHE A 359 11.32 -22.15 -5.64
N TYR A 360 12.31 -22.83 -6.24
CA TYR A 360 12.10 -23.43 -7.55
C TYR A 360 11.37 -24.77 -7.37
N PRO A 361 10.24 -25.00 -8.06
CA PRO A 361 9.46 -26.24 -7.91
C PRO A 361 10.27 -27.51 -8.20
N SER A 362 11.31 -27.40 -9.04
CA SER A 362 12.09 -28.54 -9.52
C SER A 362 13.25 -28.97 -8.62
N THR A 363 13.69 -28.14 -7.66
CA THR A 363 14.94 -28.39 -6.92
C THR A 363 14.78 -28.52 -5.41
N THR A 364 13.55 -28.40 -4.91
CA THR A 364 13.21 -28.45 -3.46
C THR A 364 14.11 -27.58 -2.58
N SER A 365 14.84 -26.62 -3.15
CA SER A 365 15.89 -25.86 -2.48
C SER A 365 15.45 -24.42 -2.33
N ILE A 366 15.85 -23.78 -1.25
CA ILE A 366 15.55 -22.36 -1.00
C ILE A 366 16.62 -21.49 -1.68
N TYR A 367 16.19 -20.60 -2.58
CA TYR A 367 17.09 -19.72 -3.33
C TYR A 367 17.23 -18.34 -2.67
N HIS A 368 16.11 -17.81 -2.22
CA HIS A 368 16.06 -16.51 -1.56
C HIS A 368 15.09 -16.56 -0.39
N MET A 369 15.46 -15.89 0.69
CA MET A 369 14.62 -15.70 1.86
C MET A 369 14.80 -14.30 2.40
N GLY A 370 13.71 -13.71 2.89
CA GLY A 370 13.68 -12.43 3.57
C GLY A 370 12.87 -12.51 4.86
N CYS A 371 12.97 -11.44 5.67
CA CYS A 371 12.33 -11.36 6.98
C CYS A 371 11.08 -10.47 6.95
N ILE A 372 10.12 -10.84 7.79
CA ILE A 372 8.92 -10.06 8.12
C ILE A 372 9.11 -9.55 9.55
N PHE A 373 9.04 -8.25 9.76
CA PHE A 373 9.18 -7.65 11.08
C PHE A 373 7.84 -7.13 11.58
N GLY A 374 7.61 -7.23 12.89
CA GLY A 374 6.48 -6.63 13.59
C GLY A 374 6.93 -5.99 14.89
N LYS A 375 6.03 -5.26 15.56
CA LYS A 375 6.30 -4.66 16.88
C LYS A 375 6.67 -5.77 17.87
N ALA A 376 7.75 -5.57 18.62
CA ALA A 376 8.16 -6.50 19.67
C ALA A 376 7.09 -6.56 20.77
N PRO A 377 6.85 -7.74 21.38
CA PRO A 377 5.84 -7.95 22.42
C PRO A 377 6.14 -7.28 23.76
#